data_AF-A0A084G723-F1
#
_entry.id   AF-A0A084G723-F1
#
_cell.length_a   1.000
_cell.length_b   1.000
_cell.length_c   1.000
_cell.angle_alpha   90.00
_cell.angle_beta   90.00
_cell.angle_gamma   90.00
#
_symmetry.space_group_name_H-M   'P 1'
#
loop_
_entity.id
_entity.type
_entity.pdbx_description
1 polymer ?
#
loop_
_entity_poly.entity_id
_entity_poly.type
_entity_poly.pdbx_seq_one_letter_code
_entity_poly.pdbx_strand_id
1 'polypeptide(L)'
;MSADAKVASSSAAQSSKGPPTNPRGIPFAPFVDNVEDYVGSREEVEPTLRSFQEMISLGEGRKYQFMEMNLQKRAGGLKEKIPEIKKTLETVRFLKLRKDDEEPLETTFELNDTLYAKAQIPATEEVYIWLGANVMLSYPIDEAEELLEGKLSTATQTLSNCEEDLDFLREQITTMEVALARVYNWDVVQKRKEKADEEKTKGKGKGKEAA
;
A
#
# COMPACT_ATOMS: atom_id res chain seq x y z
N MET A 1 24.64 -53.93 2.63
CA MET A 1 24.71 -53.67 4.08
C MET A 1 25.05 -52.19 4.22
N SER A 2 24.08 -51.30 4.01
CA SER A 2 23.11 -50.84 5.02
C SER A 2 23.76 -50.00 6.12
N ALA A 3 23.55 -48.69 6.08
CA ALA A 3 22.99 -47.92 7.21
C ALA A 3 22.95 -46.42 6.86
N ASP A 4 21.72 -45.92 6.67
CA ASP A 4 21.31 -44.53 6.77
C ASP A 4 21.69 -43.88 8.11
N ALA A 5 22.09 -42.61 8.07
CA ALA A 5 22.05 -41.71 9.22
C ALA A 5 21.85 -40.24 8.79
N LYS A 6 20.57 -39.94 8.52
CA LYS A 6 19.82 -38.75 8.97
C LYS A 6 20.60 -37.41 9.09
N VAL A 7 20.43 -36.59 8.06
CA VAL A 7 20.67 -35.13 8.08
C VAL A 7 19.72 -34.47 9.07
N ALA A 8 20.25 -33.90 10.15
CA ALA A 8 19.55 -32.93 11.00
C ALA A 8 20.15 -31.55 10.74
N SER A 9 19.48 -30.77 9.90
CA SER A 9 19.72 -29.35 9.72
C SER A 9 19.19 -28.61 10.95
N SER A 10 20.08 -28.19 11.84
CA SER A 10 19.80 -27.14 12.83
C SER A 10 20.42 -25.84 12.34
N SER A 11 19.65 -25.05 11.59
CA SER A 11 19.94 -23.63 11.39
C SER A 11 19.06 -22.83 12.34
N ALA A 12 19.70 -22.32 13.38
CA ALA A 12 19.11 -21.42 14.35
C ALA A 12 18.74 -20.09 13.66
N ALA A 13 17.44 -19.86 13.50
CA ALA A 13 16.92 -18.54 13.14
C ALA A 13 17.01 -17.63 14.36
N GLN A 14 17.92 -16.66 14.29
CA GLN A 14 18.06 -15.57 15.24
C GLN A 14 16.78 -14.72 15.27
N SER A 15 16.35 -14.41 16.49
CA SER A 15 15.21 -13.59 16.85
C SER A 15 15.29 -12.15 16.30
N SER A 16 14.43 -11.80 15.34
CA SER A 16 14.06 -10.40 15.06
C SER A 16 12.75 -10.06 15.77
N LYS A 17 12.81 -9.25 16.83
CA LYS A 17 11.63 -8.71 17.55
C LYS A 17 10.95 -7.61 16.71
N GLY A 18 10.27 -8.00 15.63
CA GLY A 18 9.36 -7.16 14.86
C GLY A 18 8.23 -8.01 14.29
N PRO A 19 7.03 -7.45 14.05
CA PRO A 19 5.98 -8.19 13.36
C PRO A 19 6.50 -8.64 11.99
N PRO A 20 6.04 -9.80 11.47
CA PRO A 20 6.40 -10.21 10.12
C PRO A 20 6.06 -9.07 9.15
N THR A 21 6.82 -8.95 8.05
CA THR A 21 6.62 -7.91 7.04
C THR A 21 6.42 -8.55 5.67
N ASN A 22 5.70 -7.86 4.78
CA ASN A 22 5.60 -8.25 3.38
C ASN A 22 6.98 -8.06 2.68
N PRO A 23 7.18 -8.57 1.44
CA PRO A 23 8.43 -8.41 0.70
C PRO A 23 8.89 -6.96 0.49
N ARG A 24 8.04 -5.97 0.75
CA ARG A 24 8.27 -4.52 0.61
C ARG A 24 8.38 -3.80 1.97
N GLY A 25 8.35 -4.52 3.08
CA GLY A 25 8.58 -3.99 4.43
C GLY A 25 7.33 -3.47 5.14
N ILE A 26 6.13 -3.68 4.58
CA ILE A 26 4.87 -3.34 5.25
C ILE A 26 4.63 -4.39 6.36
N PRO A 27 4.47 -3.99 7.63
CA PRO A 27 4.21 -4.92 8.72
C PRO A 27 2.85 -5.59 8.55
N PHE A 28 2.76 -6.85 9.00
CA PHE A 28 1.49 -7.54 9.16
C PHE A 28 0.75 -7.03 10.39
N ALA A 29 -0.58 -6.94 10.29
CA ALA A 29 -1.43 -6.60 11.41
C ALA A 29 -1.38 -7.71 12.48
N PRO A 30 -1.23 -7.36 13.78
CA PRO A 30 -1.33 -8.32 14.86
C PRO A 30 -2.75 -8.89 14.91
N PHE A 31 -2.87 -10.20 14.76
CA PHE A 31 -4.14 -10.90 14.87
C PHE A 31 -4.39 -11.29 16.32
N VAL A 32 -5.55 -10.88 16.87
CA VAL A 32 -5.97 -11.25 18.23
C VAL A 32 -6.94 -12.43 18.12
N ASP A 33 -6.46 -13.63 18.44
CA ASP A 33 -7.25 -14.85 18.48
C ASP A 33 -8.11 -14.93 19.74
N ASN A 34 -7.48 -14.95 20.92
CA ASN A 34 -8.17 -14.91 22.20
C ASN A 34 -7.70 -13.71 23.01
N VAL A 35 -8.63 -12.82 23.34
CA VAL A 35 -8.39 -11.64 24.20
C VAL A 35 -7.97 -12.07 25.63
N GLU A 36 -8.39 -13.27 26.04
CA GLU A 36 -8.12 -13.85 27.37
C GLU A 36 -6.64 -14.26 27.55
N ASP A 37 -5.91 -14.53 26.47
CA ASP A 37 -4.49 -14.92 26.52
C ASP A 37 -3.56 -13.71 26.84
N TYR A 38 -4.08 -12.49 26.73
CA TYR A 38 -3.34 -11.24 26.94
C TYR A 38 -3.60 -10.59 28.31
N VAL A 39 -4.49 -11.15 29.14
CA VAL A 39 -4.93 -10.53 30.38
C VAL A 39 -4.81 -11.50 31.54
N GLY A 40 -3.77 -11.30 32.38
CA GLY A 40 -3.42 -12.20 33.48
C GLY A 40 -4.23 -12.00 34.77
N SER A 41 -4.81 -10.82 35.01
CA SER A 41 -5.51 -10.49 36.26
C SER A 41 -6.63 -9.46 36.08
N ARG A 42 -7.69 -9.54 36.92
CA ARG A 42 -8.95 -8.76 36.80
C ARG A 42 -8.76 -7.23 36.88
N GLU A 43 -7.71 -6.77 37.56
CA GLU A 43 -7.41 -5.34 37.78
C GLU A 43 -6.65 -4.70 36.60
N GLU A 44 -5.96 -5.52 35.80
CA GLU A 44 -5.21 -5.07 34.62
C GLU A 44 -6.04 -5.12 33.33
N VAL A 45 -7.20 -5.78 33.36
CA VAL A 45 -8.11 -5.98 32.21
C VAL A 45 -8.46 -4.65 31.53
N GLU A 46 -9.06 -3.73 32.28
CA GLU A 46 -9.56 -2.45 31.74
C GLU A 46 -8.46 -1.54 31.15
N PRO A 47 -7.33 -1.27 31.83
CA PRO A 47 -6.26 -0.46 31.26
C PRO A 47 -5.56 -1.16 30.09
N THR A 48 -5.41 -2.49 30.13
CA THR A 48 -4.79 -3.26 29.04
C THR A 48 -5.68 -3.25 27.80
N LEU A 49 -7.00 -3.42 27.94
CA LEU A 49 -7.96 -3.28 26.84
C LEU A 49 -7.99 -1.88 26.25
N ARG A 50 -8.01 -0.84 27.10
CA ARG A 50 -7.94 0.54 26.63
C ARG A 50 -6.64 0.77 25.85
N SER A 51 -5.51 0.27 26.34
CA SER A 51 -4.22 0.35 25.64
C SER A 51 -4.21 -0.43 24.31
N PHE A 52 -4.78 -1.63 24.25
CA PHE A 52 -4.93 -2.39 23.00
C PHE A 52 -5.86 -1.68 22.01
N GLN A 53 -6.96 -1.12 22.50
CA GLN A 53 -7.92 -0.36 21.68
C GLN A 53 -7.28 0.94 21.16
N GLU A 54 -6.44 1.60 21.95
CA GLU A 54 -5.66 2.78 21.55
C GLU A 54 -4.55 2.40 20.56
N MET A 55 -3.86 1.29 20.78
CA MET A 55 -2.82 0.77 19.88
C MET A 55 -3.39 0.39 18.52
N ILE A 56 -4.54 -0.31 18.49
CA ILE A 56 -5.20 -0.77 17.26
C ILE A 56 -5.91 0.38 16.54
N SER A 57 -6.67 1.20 17.26
CA SER A 57 -7.56 2.22 16.67
C SER A 57 -6.86 3.58 16.44
N LEU A 58 -5.87 3.96 17.26
CA LEU A 58 -5.13 5.21 17.12
C LEU A 58 -3.71 5.03 16.60
N GLY A 59 -3.07 3.87 16.86
CA GLY A 59 -1.69 3.59 16.45
C GLY A 59 -1.59 2.93 15.07
N GLU A 60 -1.83 1.62 15.01
CA GLU A 60 -1.53 0.80 13.84
C GLU A 60 -2.57 0.94 12.73
N GLY A 61 -3.87 1.04 13.06
CA GLY A 61 -4.92 1.29 12.07
C GLY A 61 -4.71 2.60 11.30
N ARG A 62 -4.32 3.68 12.00
CA ARG A 62 -3.98 4.97 11.35
C ARG A 62 -2.73 4.88 10.48
N LYS A 63 -1.73 4.06 10.86
CA LYS A 63 -0.53 3.84 10.05
C LYS A 63 -0.87 3.15 8.74
N TYR A 64 -1.68 2.08 8.77
CA TYR A 64 -2.11 1.39 7.56
C TYR A 64 -2.96 2.29 6.65
N GLN A 65 -3.91 3.06 7.21
CA GLN A 65 -4.69 4.03 6.46
C GLN A 65 -3.83 5.14 5.84
N PHE A 66 -2.83 5.65 6.56
CA PHE A 66 -1.91 6.65 6.04
C PHE A 66 -1.04 6.08 4.91
N MET A 67 -0.54 4.86 5.06
CA MET A 67 0.22 4.16 4.02
C MET A 67 -0.64 3.90 2.78
N GLU A 68 -1.89 3.46 2.96
CA GLU A 68 -2.86 3.24 1.89
C GLU A 68 -3.11 4.53 1.12
N MET A 69 -3.40 5.64 1.83
CA MET A 69 -3.64 6.94 1.19
C MET A 69 -2.43 7.41 0.36
N ASN A 70 -1.20 7.19 0.86
CA ASN A 70 0.02 7.57 0.14
C ASN A 70 0.25 6.71 -1.10
N LEU A 71 0.07 5.39 -0.98
CA LEU A 71 0.19 4.47 -2.12
C LEU A 71 -0.90 4.73 -3.15
N GLN A 72 -2.12 5.05 -2.73
CA GLN A 72 -3.23 5.38 -3.61
C GLN A 72 -2.96 6.66 -4.40
N LYS A 73 -2.41 7.71 -3.76
CA LYS A 73 -1.97 8.94 -4.45
C LYS A 73 -0.86 8.64 -5.47
N ARG A 74 0.14 7.83 -5.09
CA ARG A 74 1.23 7.44 -5.99
C ARG A 74 0.72 6.63 -7.18
N ALA A 75 -0.15 5.65 -6.95
CA ALA A 75 -0.77 4.84 -8.00
C ALA A 75 -1.63 5.71 -8.93
N GLY A 76 -2.41 6.65 -8.39
CA GLY A 76 -3.18 7.61 -9.18
C GLY A 76 -2.30 8.43 -10.12
N GLY A 77 -1.22 9.03 -9.60
CA GLY A 77 -0.28 9.78 -10.43
C GLY A 77 0.43 8.92 -11.49
N LEU A 78 0.67 7.63 -11.23
CA LEU A 78 1.21 6.71 -12.24
C LEU A 78 0.16 6.34 -13.31
N LYS A 79 -1.10 6.15 -12.92
CA LYS A 79 -2.21 5.87 -13.86
C LYS A 79 -2.47 7.01 -14.83
N GLU A 80 -2.23 8.26 -14.41
CA GLU A 80 -2.30 9.44 -15.29
C GLU A 80 -1.09 9.55 -16.21
N LYS A 81 0.12 9.29 -15.69
CA LYS A 81 1.38 9.44 -16.44
C LYS A 81 1.65 8.33 -17.46
N ILE A 82 1.23 7.09 -17.19
CA ILE A 82 1.50 5.96 -18.09
C ILE A 82 0.91 6.19 -19.49
N PRO A 83 -0.37 6.61 -19.64
CA PRO A 83 -0.93 6.95 -20.95
C PRO A 83 -0.17 8.09 -21.65
N GLU A 84 0.28 9.10 -20.90
CA GLU A 84 1.07 10.21 -21.43
C GLU A 84 2.40 9.70 -22.03
N ILE A 85 3.15 8.89 -21.27
CA ILE A 85 4.40 8.26 -21.73
C ILE A 85 4.17 7.39 -22.97
N LYS A 86 3.07 6.61 -22.99
CA LYS A 86 2.71 5.77 -24.16
C LYS A 86 2.45 6.61 -25.40
N LYS A 87 1.70 7.71 -25.27
CA LYS A 87 1.41 8.62 -26.38
C LYS A 87 2.70 9.29 -26.90
N THR A 88 3.60 9.69 -26.00
CA THR A 88 4.90 10.23 -26.39
C THR A 88 5.74 9.18 -27.12
N LEU A 89 5.80 7.94 -26.62
CA LEU A 89 6.53 6.84 -27.27
C LEU A 89 5.97 6.54 -28.67
N GLU A 90 4.65 6.51 -28.82
CA GLU A 90 3.98 6.33 -30.10
C GLU A 90 4.32 7.46 -31.08
N THR A 91 4.41 8.70 -30.59
CA THR A 91 4.83 9.85 -31.40
C THR A 91 6.28 9.70 -31.86
N VAL A 92 7.19 9.27 -30.98
CA VAL A 92 8.61 9.04 -31.34
C VAL A 92 8.73 7.91 -32.36
N ARG A 93 7.99 6.81 -32.18
CA ARG A 93 7.93 5.70 -33.15
C ARG A 93 7.37 6.14 -34.51
N PHE A 94 6.37 7.02 -34.49
CA PHE A 94 5.81 7.61 -35.71
C PHE A 94 6.85 8.47 -36.45
N LEU A 95 7.60 9.32 -35.73
CA LEU A 95 8.68 10.11 -36.31
C LEU A 95 9.81 9.24 -36.86
N LYS A 96 10.14 8.13 -36.16
CA LYS A 96 11.14 7.15 -36.62
C LYS A 96 10.76 6.52 -37.96
N LEU A 97 9.51 6.13 -38.13
CA LEU A 97 9.01 5.51 -39.37
C LEU A 97 9.02 6.47 -40.56
N ARG A 98 8.92 7.78 -40.32
CA ARG A 98 8.90 8.80 -41.37
C ARG A 98 10.27 9.37 -41.71
N LYS A 99 11.36 8.80 -41.16
CA LYS A 99 12.71 9.31 -41.38
C LYS A 99 13.12 9.35 -42.87
N ASP A 100 12.61 8.41 -43.66
CA ASP A 100 12.90 8.28 -45.10
C ASP A 100 11.80 8.91 -46.00
N ASP A 101 10.82 9.59 -45.40
CA ASP A 101 9.66 10.14 -46.10
C ASP A 101 9.99 11.58 -46.56
N GLU A 102 9.92 11.85 -47.86
CA GLU A 102 10.29 13.17 -48.41
C GLU A 102 9.22 14.25 -48.15
N GLU A 103 8.00 13.86 -47.79
CA GLU A 103 6.90 14.81 -47.56
C GLU A 103 6.87 15.35 -46.12
N PRO A 104 6.94 16.69 -45.91
CA PRO A 104 6.83 17.29 -44.59
C PRO A 104 5.50 16.95 -43.91
N LEU A 105 5.56 16.62 -42.62
CA LEU A 105 4.37 16.39 -41.81
C LEU A 105 3.66 17.72 -41.52
N GLU A 106 2.50 17.95 -42.12
CA GLU A 106 1.62 19.06 -41.71
C GLU A 106 0.90 18.68 -40.41
N THR A 107 1.16 19.44 -39.35
CA THR A 107 0.47 19.29 -38.06
C THR A 107 0.07 20.64 -37.49
N THR A 108 -0.79 20.60 -36.49
CA THR A 108 -1.27 21.78 -35.79
C THR A 108 -0.69 21.80 -34.38
N PHE A 109 0.18 22.78 -34.10
CA PHE A 109 0.80 22.97 -32.79
C PHE A 109 -0.03 23.86 -31.90
N GLU A 110 -0.13 23.48 -30.64
CA GLU A 110 -0.74 24.29 -29.57
C GLU A 110 0.26 25.35 -29.10
N LEU A 111 -0.06 26.63 -29.31
CA LEU A 111 0.71 27.77 -28.79
C LEU A 111 0.18 28.22 -27.43
N ASN A 112 -1.13 28.04 -27.21
CA ASN A 112 -1.88 28.31 -25.99
C ASN A 112 -3.16 27.45 -26.01
N ASP A 113 -3.84 27.28 -24.88
CA ASP A 113 -5.00 26.40 -24.69
C ASP A 113 -6.11 26.59 -25.75
N THR A 114 -6.22 27.80 -26.32
CA THR A 114 -7.19 28.15 -27.37
C THR A 114 -6.55 28.66 -28.67
N LEU A 115 -5.21 28.64 -28.79
CA LEU A 115 -4.47 29.13 -29.94
C LEU A 115 -3.61 28.02 -30.56
N TYR A 116 -3.90 27.73 -31.82
CA TYR A 116 -3.23 26.69 -32.58
C TYR A 116 -2.62 27.27 -33.86
N ALA A 117 -1.42 26.81 -34.22
CA ALA A 117 -0.74 27.18 -35.46
C ALA A 117 -0.45 25.95 -36.31
N LYS A 118 -0.69 26.08 -37.63
CA LYS A 118 -0.27 25.07 -38.59
C LYS A 118 1.23 25.16 -38.82
N ALA A 119 1.92 24.02 -38.79
CA ALA A 119 3.33 23.94 -39.11
C ALA A 119 3.62 22.70 -39.96
N GLN A 120 4.68 22.79 -40.76
CA GLN A 120 5.23 21.66 -41.51
C GLN A 120 6.53 21.22 -40.85
N ILE A 121 6.61 19.95 -40.47
CA ILE A 121 7.78 19.37 -39.81
C ILE A 121 8.56 18.59 -40.88
N PRO A 122 9.82 18.98 -41.20
CA PRO A 122 10.69 18.20 -42.06
C PRO A 122 11.14 16.92 -41.33
N ALA A 123 11.73 15.96 -42.05
CA ALA A 123 12.33 14.79 -41.42
C ALA A 123 13.40 15.21 -40.38
N THR A 124 13.24 14.77 -39.14
CA THR A 124 14.17 15.06 -38.03
C THR A 124 14.83 13.80 -37.53
N GLU A 125 16.05 13.93 -36.98
CA GLU A 125 16.80 12.81 -36.43
C GLU A 125 16.85 12.81 -34.89
N GLU A 126 16.50 13.94 -34.27
CA GLU A 126 16.51 14.14 -32.82
C GLU A 126 15.19 14.70 -32.31
N VAL A 127 14.90 14.42 -31.04
CA VAL A 127 13.74 14.92 -30.31
C VAL A 127 14.17 15.51 -28.97
N TYR A 128 13.44 16.53 -28.51
CA TYR A 128 13.72 17.20 -27.24
C TYR A 128 12.78 16.64 -26.17
N ILE A 129 13.35 16.09 -25.09
CA ILE A 129 12.61 15.47 -23.99
C ILE A 129 12.83 16.25 -22.71
N TRP A 130 11.73 16.59 -22.03
CA TRP A 130 11.77 17.18 -20.69
C TRP A 130 12.04 16.11 -19.63
N LEU A 131 13.11 16.25 -18.88
CA LEU A 131 13.51 15.29 -17.83
C LEU A 131 13.02 15.72 -16.44
N GLY A 132 12.50 16.94 -16.31
CA GLY A 132 12.13 17.56 -15.05
C GLY A 132 13.22 18.51 -14.55
N ALA A 133 12.99 19.14 -13.38
CA ALA A 133 13.90 20.08 -12.75
C ALA A 133 14.40 21.22 -13.68
N ASN A 134 13.55 21.69 -14.59
CA ASN A 134 13.89 22.71 -15.61
C ASN A 134 14.97 22.28 -16.62
N VAL A 135 15.11 20.97 -16.85
CA VAL A 135 16.08 20.41 -17.79
C VAL A 135 15.39 19.73 -18.97
N MET A 136 15.76 20.16 -20.18
CA MET A 136 15.42 19.55 -21.46
C MET A 136 16.72 19.09 -22.13
N LEU A 137 16.74 17.89 -22.71
CA LEU A 137 17.87 17.39 -23.49
C LEU A 137 17.39 16.90 -24.86
N SER A 138 18.22 17.08 -25.88
CA SER A 138 18.02 16.43 -27.18
C SER A 138 18.53 15.00 -27.12
N TYR A 139 17.76 14.09 -27.71
CA TYR A 139 18.11 12.69 -27.89
C TYR A 139 17.88 12.30 -29.35
N PRO A 140 18.77 11.50 -29.96
CA PRO A 140 18.46 10.80 -31.20
C PRO A 140 17.17 9.98 -31.05
N ILE A 141 16.40 9.85 -32.13
CA ILE A 141 15.11 9.13 -32.10
C ILE A 141 15.23 7.72 -31.53
N ASP A 142 16.32 7.00 -31.84
CA ASP A 142 16.54 5.64 -31.34
C ASP A 142 16.79 5.60 -29.83
N GLU A 143 17.61 6.50 -29.30
CA GLU A 143 17.86 6.61 -27.85
C GLU A 143 16.62 7.10 -27.09
N ALA A 144 15.85 8.00 -27.70
CA ALA A 144 14.58 8.49 -27.16
C ALA A 144 13.56 7.37 -27.01
N GLU A 145 13.47 6.47 -28.00
CA GLU A 145 12.60 5.29 -27.94
C GLU A 145 13.00 4.38 -26.77
N GLU A 146 14.28 4.02 -26.67
CA GLU A 146 14.79 3.16 -25.59
C GLU A 146 14.58 3.80 -24.21
N LEU A 147 14.84 5.10 -24.07
CA LEU A 147 14.63 5.85 -22.83
C LEU A 147 13.16 5.84 -22.41
N LEU A 148 12.24 6.11 -23.34
CA LEU A 148 10.80 6.14 -23.06
C LEU A 148 10.26 4.74 -22.76
N GLU A 149 10.74 3.70 -23.45
CA GLU A 149 10.36 2.31 -23.20
C GLU A 149 10.85 1.83 -21.82
N GLY A 150 12.08 2.17 -21.43
CA GLY A 150 12.62 1.92 -20.09
C GLY A 150 11.82 2.64 -18.99
N LYS A 151 11.45 3.91 -19.22
CA LYS A 151 10.58 4.66 -18.30
C LYS A 151 9.18 4.05 -18.20
N LEU A 152 8.60 3.62 -19.32
CA LEU A 152 7.29 2.99 -19.37
C LEU A 152 7.27 1.67 -18.60
N SER A 153 8.29 0.83 -18.82
CA SER A 153 8.47 -0.44 -18.11
C SER A 153 8.58 -0.21 -16.60
N THR A 154 9.45 0.71 -16.19
CA THR A 154 9.65 1.04 -14.77
C THR A 154 8.38 1.61 -14.12
N ALA A 155 7.66 2.49 -14.82
CA ALA A 155 6.41 3.06 -14.33
C ALA A 155 5.31 2.00 -14.21
N THR A 156 5.22 1.08 -15.17
CA THR A 156 4.23 -0.03 -15.16
C THR A 156 4.53 -1.02 -14.04
N GLN A 157 5.81 -1.40 -13.86
CA GLN A 157 6.21 -2.26 -12.75
C GLN A 157 5.95 -1.58 -11.39
N THR A 158 6.25 -0.28 -11.28
CA THR A 158 5.97 0.47 -10.06
C THR A 158 4.47 0.53 -9.78
N LEU A 159 3.64 0.69 -10.81
CA LEU A 159 2.19 0.67 -10.66
C LEU A 159 1.70 -0.69 -10.16
N SER A 160 2.16 -1.79 -10.77
CA SER A 160 1.81 -3.16 -10.34
C SER A 160 2.16 -3.39 -8.87
N ASN A 161 3.39 -3.01 -8.47
CA ASN A 161 3.82 -3.13 -7.08
C ASN A 161 2.93 -2.31 -6.13
N CYS A 162 2.55 -1.09 -6.53
CA CYS A 162 1.65 -0.26 -5.73
C CYS A 162 0.23 -0.85 -5.62
N GLU A 163 -0.27 -1.53 -6.67
CA GLU A 163 -1.57 -2.20 -6.64
C GLU A 163 -1.54 -3.42 -5.71
N GLU A 164 -0.49 -4.24 -5.78
CA GLU A 164 -0.27 -5.37 -4.86
C GLU A 164 -0.17 -4.91 -3.39
N ASP A 165 0.60 -3.85 -3.12
CA ASP A 165 0.73 -3.29 -1.77
C ASP A 165 -0.59 -2.67 -1.27
N LEU A 166 -1.40 -2.08 -2.15
CA LEU A 166 -2.74 -1.57 -1.79
C LEU A 166 -3.69 -2.70 -1.41
N ASP A 167 -3.69 -3.80 -2.16
CA ASP A 167 -4.52 -4.96 -1.84
C ASP A 167 -4.08 -5.61 -0.52
N PHE A 168 -2.77 -5.74 -0.29
CA PHE A 168 -2.23 -6.17 1.00
C PHE A 168 -2.70 -5.27 2.16
N LEU A 169 -2.61 -3.94 1.99
CA LEU A 169 -3.05 -2.99 3.02
C LEU A 169 -4.55 -3.09 3.30
N ARG A 170 -5.40 -3.31 2.29
CA ARG A 170 -6.84 -3.54 2.47
C ARG A 170 -7.12 -4.79 3.29
N GLU A 171 -6.38 -5.87 3.04
CA GLU A 171 -6.48 -7.10 3.84
C GLU A 171 -6.04 -6.85 5.30
N GLN A 172 -4.97 -6.10 5.51
CA GLN A 172 -4.49 -5.76 6.85
C GLN A 172 -5.48 -4.86 7.60
N ILE A 173 -6.06 -3.85 6.94
CA ILE A 173 -7.11 -2.99 7.50
C ILE A 173 -8.32 -3.84 7.91
N THR A 174 -8.78 -4.72 7.02
CA THR A 174 -9.91 -5.64 7.32
C THR A 174 -9.61 -6.52 8.53
N THR A 175 -8.40 -7.10 8.59
CA THR A 175 -7.97 -7.94 9.72
C THR A 175 -7.95 -7.15 11.03
N MET A 176 -7.46 -5.91 10.98
CA MET A 176 -7.43 -5.01 12.12
C MET A 176 -8.83 -4.62 12.60
N GLU A 177 -9.76 -4.34 11.66
CA GLU A 177 -11.15 -4.03 11.98
C GLU A 177 -11.87 -5.22 12.64
N VAL A 178 -11.64 -6.44 12.15
CA VAL A 178 -12.17 -7.65 12.77
C VAL A 178 -11.59 -7.85 14.17
N ALA A 179 -10.29 -7.63 14.36
CA ALA A 179 -9.65 -7.71 15.67
C ALA A 179 -10.26 -6.68 16.65
N LEU A 180 -10.48 -5.44 16.20
CA LEU A 180 -11.15 -4.40 16.99
C LEU A 180 -12.57 -4.80 17.38
N ALA A 181 -13.34 -5.36 16.44
CA ALA A 181 -14.70 -5.83 16.70
C ALA A 181 -14.74 -6.98 17.73
N ARG A 182 -13.78 -7.92 17.68
CA ARG A 182 -13.64 -9.00 18.66
C ARG A 182 -13.36 -8.46 20.06
N VAL A 183 -12.44 -7.51 20.17
CA VAL A 183 -12.11 -6.85 21.44
C VAL A 183 -13.32 -6.09 22.00
N TYR A 184 -14.05 -5.36 21.14
CA TYR A 184 -15.28 -4.66 21.54
C TYR A 184 -16.37 -5.63 22.02
N ASN A 185 -16.59 -6.73 21.29
CA ASN A 185 -17.56 -7.76 21.70
C ASN A 185 -17.19 -8.38 23.04
N TRP A 186 -15.90 -8.64 23.27
CA TRP A 186 -15.41 -9.15 24.55
C TRP A 186 -15.64 -8.15 25.69
N ASP A 187 -15.34 -6.86 25.50
CA ASP A 187 -15.58 -5.79 26.49
C ASP A 187 -17.06 -5.68 26.88
N VAL A 188 -17.97 -5.75 25.90
CA VAL A 188 -19.42 -5.74 26.16
C VAL A 188 -19.85 -6.96 26.98
N VAL A 189 -19.30 -8.14 26.70
CA VAL A 189 -19.59 -9.36 27.47
C VAL A 189 -19.08 -9.24 28.90
N GLN A 190 -17.87 -8.72 29.11
CA GLN A 190 -17.34 -8.53 30.47
C GLN A 190 -18.14 -7.52 31.28
N LYS A 191 -18.46 -6.35 30.71
CA LYS A 191 -19.29 -5.33 31.38
C LYS A 191 -20.67 -5.86 31.78
N ARG A 192 -21.26 -6.74 30.96
CA ARG A 192 -22.54 -7.42 31.29
C ARG A 192 -22.37 -8.43 32.43
N LYS A 193 -21.28 -9.20 32.46
CA LYS A 193 -20.96 -10.13 33.55
C LYS A 193 -20.76 -9.37 34.86
N GLU A 194 -20.00 -8.28 34.84
CA GLU A 194 -19.74 -7.44 36.02
C GLU A 194 -21.01 -6.84 36.62
N LYS A 195 -21.88 -6.25 35.79
CA LYS A 195 -23.19 -5.73 36.24
C LYS A 195 -24.07 -6.82 36.85
N ALA A 196 -24.10 -8.02 36.24
CA ALA A 196 -24.86 -9.14 36.76
C ALA A 196 -24.32 -9.65 38.11
N ASP A 197 -23.00 -9.64 38.29
CA ASP A 197 -22.35 -10.02 39.55
C ASP A 197 -22.58 -8.97 40.65
N GLU A 198 -22.57 -7.67 40.31
CA GLU A 198 -22.94 -6.59 41.24
C GLU A 198 -24.40 -6.70 41.70
N GLU A 199 -25.34 -7.01 40.80
CA GLU A 199 -26.75 -7.21 41.13
C GLU A 199 -26.96 -8.43 42.04
N LYS A 200 -26.27 -9.54 41.77
CA LYS A 200 -26.29 -10.75 42.63
C LYS A 200 -25.72 -10.48 44.03
N THR A 201 -24.69 -9.64 44.13
CA THR A 201 -24.06 -9.29 45.39
C THR A 201 -24.96 -8.36 46.22
N LYS A 202 -25.63 -7.40 45.59
CA LYS A 202 -26.65 -6.53 46.23
C LYS A 202 -27.90 -7.30 46.66
N GLY A 203 -28.32 -8.31 45.89
CA GLY A 203 -29.45 -9.18 46.23
C GLY A 203 -29.20 -10.07 47.46
N LYS A 204 -27.98 -10.59 47.63
CA LYS A 204 -27.58 -11.39 48.81
C LYS A 204 -27.44 -10.57 50.09
N GLY A 205 -27.07 -9.28 50.00
CA GLY A 205 -26.97 -8.38 51.16
C GLY A 205 -28.34 -8.13 51.83
N LYS A 206 -29.39 -7.90 51.04
CA LYS A 206 -30.76 -7.67 51.56
C LYS A 206 -31.40 -8.90 52.21
N GLY A 207 -30.96 -10.11 51.88
CA GLY A 207 -31.47 -11.35 52.50
C GLY A 207 -30.89 -11.66 53.87
N LYS A 208 -29.78 -11.02 54.28
CA LYS A 208 -29.12 -11.24 55.58
C LYS A 208 -29.52 -10.25 56.67
N GLU A 209 -30.17 -9.14 56.31
CA GLU A 209 -30.68 -8.14 57.26
C GLU A 209 -32.14 -8.37 57.69
N ALA A 210 -32.81 -9.37 57.11
CA ALA A 210 -34.22 -9.69 57.37
C ALA A 210 -34.43 -11.03 58.11
N ALA A 211 -33.42 -11.54 58.81
CA ALA A 211 -33.49 -12.74 59.66
C ALA A 211 -33.02 -12.43 61.08
#